data_AF-A0A2T0PVL6-F1
#
_entry.id   AF-A0A2T0PVL6-F1
#
_cell.length_a   1.000
_cell.length_b   1.000
_cell.length_c   1.000
_cell.angle_alpha   90.00
_cell.angle_beta   90.00
_cell.angle_gamma   90.00
#
_symmetry.space_group_name_H-M   'P 1'
#
loop_
_entity.id
_entity.type
_entity.pdbx_description
1 polymer ?
#
loop_
_entity_poly.entity_id
_entity_poly.type
_entity_poly.pdbx_seq_one_letter_code
_entity_poly.pdbx_strand_id
1 'polypeptide(L)'
;MADLAPYTDAEDAVMDALGDIAPAVAWTGTDTAEDLPVFRVRRIGGPDDRVTDAARVAVAALAATTAQAKALAEAARQRLTSGPLRTPSGVIDRAATEVGPQAAPTADPDRVRAREAIYRVYLRR
;
A
#
# COMPACT_ATOMS: atom_id res chain seq x y z
N MET A 1 -10.94 3.81 -33.00
CA MET A 1 -10.12 3.93 -31.79
C MET A 1 -10.53 2.80 -30.88
N ALA A 2 -9.63 1.83 -30.64
CA ALA A 2 -9.93 0.78 -29.66
C ALA A 2 -9.99 1.46 -28.28
N ASP A 3 -11.14 1.32 -27.64
CA ASP A 3 -11.41 1.81 -26.29
C ASP A 3 -10.48 1.05 -25.34
N LEU A 4 -9.37 1.69 -24.94
CA LEU A 4 -8.45 1.11 -23.98
C LEU A 4 -9.12 1.20 -22.62
N ALA A 5 -9.34 0.05 -21.97
CA ALA A 5 -9.85 0.00 -20.61
C ALA A 5 -9.07 0.99 -19.71
N PRO A 6 -9.75 1.70 -18.80
CA PRO A 6 -9.10 2.65 -17.90
C PRO A 6 -7.96 1.97 -17.12
N TYR A 7 -6.88 2.72 -16.94
CA TYR A 7 -5.65 2.27 -16.29
C TYR A 7 -5.91 1.87 -14.82
N THR A 8 -5.38 0.72 -14.38
CA THR A 8 -5.45 0.30 -12.97
C THR A 8 -4.60 1.23 -12.11
N ASP A 9 -5.22 1.95 -11.18
CA ASP A 9 -4.46 2.70 -10.18
C ASP A 9 -3.72 1.74 -9.23
N ALA A 10 -2.42 1.97 -9.04
CA ALA A 10 -1.58 1.16 -8.17
C ALA A 10 -1.92 1.37 -6.69
N GLU A 11 -2.39 2.55 -6.29
CA GLU A 11 -2.89 2.79 -4.94
C GLU A 11 -4.12 1.94 -4.70
N ASP A 12 -5.11 1.98 -5.60
CA ASP A 12 -6.36 1.22 -5.46
C ASP A 12 -6.11 -0.29 -5.45
N ALA A 13 -5.27 -0.80 -6.36
CA ALA A 13 -4.91 -2.21 -6.38
C ALA A 13 -4.21 -2.65 -5.09
N VAL A 14 -3.32 -1.84 -4.52
CA VAL A 14 -2.66 -2.17 -3.25
C VAL A 14 -3.62 -2.05 -2.07
N MET A 15 -4.53 -1.08 -2.06
CA MET A 15 -5.56 -0.95 -1.02
C MET A 15 -6.49 -2.17 -1.02
N ASP A 16 -7.00 -2.56 -2.19
CA ASP A 16 -7.83 -3.75 -2.35
C ASP A 16 -7.10 -5.02 -1.88
N ALA A 17 -5.81 -5.16 -2.20
CA ALA A 17 -5.01 -6.30 -1.81
C ALA A 17 -4.79 -6.42 -0.29
N LEU A 18 -4.93 -5.32 0.45
CA LEU A 18 -4.71 -5.24 1.90
C LEU A 18 -6.02 -5.12 2.71
N GLY A 19 -7.14 -4.79 2.05
CA GLY A 19 -8.40 -4.46 2.70
C GLY A 19 -9.03 -5.59 3.52
N ASP A 20 -8.65 -6.84 3.28
CA ASP A 20 -9.06 -8.00 4.08
C ASP A 20 -8.22 -8.21 5.36
N ILE A 21 -7.08 -7.52 5.48
CA ILE A 21 -6.21 -7.54 6.68
C ILE A 21 -6.61 -6.41 7.63
N ALA A 22 -6.76 -5.19 7.10
CA ALA A 22 -7.22 -4.01 7.81
C ALA A 22 -7.72 -2.96 6.80
N PRO A 23 -8.53 -1.97 7.22
CA PRO A 23 -8.91 -0.86 6.35
C PRO A 23 -7.67 -0.25 5.68
N ALA A 24 -7.77 0.05 4.39
CA ALA A 24 -6.71 0.67 3.60
C ALA A 24 -7.23 1.95 2.95
N VAL A 25 -6.51 3.05 3.13
CA VAL A 25 -6.93 4.38 2.69
C VAL A 25 -5.81 5.10 1.93
N ALA A 26 -6.21 5.94 0.99
CA ALA A 26 -5.31 6.88 0.31
C ALA A 26 -4.96 8.06 1.24
N TRP A 27 -3.88 8.78 0.92
CA TRP A 27 -3.51 10.01 1.64
C TRP A 27 -4.49 11.15 1.28
N THR A 28 -5.69 11.17 1.86
CA THR A 28 -6.62 12.31 1.81
C THR A 28 -7.00 12.74 3.22
N GLY A 29 -6.09 13.49 3.85
CA GLY A 29 -6.37 14.64 4.70
C GLY A 29 -7.08 14.50 6.06
N THR A 30 -7.99 13.56 6.29
CA THR A 30 -8.90 13.66 7.46
C THR A 30 -8.97 12.46 8.41
N ASP A 31 -8.66 11.22 7.98
CA ASP A 31 -9.01 10.04 8.79
C ASP A 31 -7.79 9.20 9.18
N THR A 32 -7.01 9.59 10.20
CA THR A 32 -5.87 8.74 10.62
C THR A 32 -5.73 8.50 12.12
N ALA A 33 -6.44 9.26 12.97
CA ALA A 33 -6.36 9.05 14.42
C ALA A 33 -7.55 8.26 15.00
N GLU A 34 -8.68 8.20 14.30
CA GLU A 34 -9.92 7.62 14.85
C GLU A 34 -10.12 6.14 14.47
N ASP A 35 -9.60 5.68 13.33
CA ASP A 35 -9.85 4.33 12.80
C ASP A 35 -8.61 3.40 12.82
N LEU A 36 -7.87 3.36 13.93
CA LEU A 36 -6.75 2.42 14.08
C LEU A 36 -7.26 1.00 14.38
N PRO A 37 -6.66 -0.07 13.80
CA PRO A 37 -5.52 -0.07 12.87
C PRO A 37 -5.91 0.18 11.41
N VAL A 38 -5.06 0.87 10.66
CA VAL A 38 -5.29 1.21 9.24
C VAL A 38 -4.00 1.14 8.43
N PHE A 39 -4.12 0.79 7.15
CA PHE A 39 -3.07 0.99 6.15
C PHE A 39 -3.26 2.32 5.45
N ARG A 40 -2.18 3.07 5.31
CA ARG A 40 -2.12 4.25 4.45
C ARG A 40 -1.24 3.94 3.25
N VAL A 41 -1.84 3.98 2.07
CA VAL A 41 -1.19 3.64 0.80
C VAL A 41 -0.96 4.93 0.02
N ARG A 42 0.25 5.07 -0.54
CA ARG A 42 0.61 6.22 -1.38
C ARG A 42 1.53 5.85 -2.53
N ARG A 43 1.21 6.23 -3.76
CA ARG A 43 2.14 6.21 -4.89
C ARG A 43 3.15 7.35 -4.71
N ILE A 44 4.42 6.99 -4.63
CA ILE A 44 5.54 7.92 -4.43
C ILE A 44 6.46 8.02 -5.66
N GLY A 45 6.08 7.38 -6.76
CA GLY A 45 6.79 7.46 -8.04
C GLY A 45 6.64 6.19 -8.88
N GLY A 46 7.66 5.95 -9.72
CA GLY A 46 7.69 4.86 -10.70
C GLY A 46 7.41 5.37 -12.12
N PRO A 47 7.97 4.71 -13.15
CA PRO A 47 7.70 5.07 -14.54
C PRO A 47 6.20 4.94 -14.86
N ASP A 48 5.70 5.90 -15.61
CA ASP A 48 4.40 5.84 -16.30
C ASP A 48 4.70 5.94 -17.80
N ASP A 49 5.38 4.90 -18.30
CA ASP A 49 5.81 4.83 -19.70
C ASP A 49 4.79 4.11 -20.59
N ARG A 50 3.68 3.63 -20.01
CA ARG A 50 2.60 2.88 -20.68
C ARG A 50 3.06 1.55 -21.31
N VAL A 51 4.25 1.07 -20.97
CA VAL A 51 4.85 -0.18 -21.48
C VAL A 51 5.14 -1.15 -20.32
N THR A 52 5.68 -0.65 -19.21
CA THR A 52 5.86 -1.39 -17.97
C THR A 52 5.31 -0.58 -16.80
N ASP A 53 4.12 -0.94 -16.33
CA ASP A 53 3.43 -0.24 -15.25
C ASP A 53 4.02 -0.63 -13.89
N ALA A 54 5.21 -0.08 -13.62
CA ALA A 54 5.91 -0.23 -12.37
C ALA A 54 5.69 1.03 -11.50
N ALA A 55 4.91 0.90 -10.43
CA ALA A 55 4.72 1.95 -9.45
C ALA A 55 5.62 1.74 -8.23
N ARG A 56 6.08 2.84 -7.63
CA ARG A 56 6.67 2.84 -6.29
C ARG A 56 5.59 3.26 -5.31
N VAL A 57 5.22 2.37 -4.40
CA VAL A 57 4.11 2.55 -3.46
C VAL A 57 4.65 2.48 -2.03
N ALA A 58 4.44 3.54 -1.25
CA ALA A 58 4.63 3.54 0.19
C ALA A 58 3.38 2.97 0.87
N VAL A 59 3.58 2.02 1.78
CA VAL A 59 2.52 1.46 2.62
C VAL A 59 2.93 1.69 4.07
N ALA A 60 2.18 2.52 4.77
CA ALA A 60 2.32 2.73 6.20
C ALA A 60 1.25 1.93 6.95
N ALA A 61 1.68 1.09 7.88
CA ALA A 61 0.82 0.43 8.85
C ALA A 61 0.73 1.31 10.11
N LEU A 62 -0.47 1.81 10.40
CA LEU A 62 -0.73 2.69 11.55
C LEU A 62 -1.53 1.93 12.61
N ALA A 63 -1.09 2.01 13.86
CA ALA A 63 -1.76 1.37 14.98
C ALA A 63 -1.51 2.12 16.30
N ALA A 64 -2.29 1.81 17.34
CA ALA A 64 -2.12 2.41 18.66
C ALA A 64 -0.83 1.95 19.37
N THR A 65 -0.30 0.79 18.99
CA THR A 65 0.90 0.21 19.62
C THR A 65 1.96 -0.16 18.59
N THR A 66 3.24 -0.12 19.01
CA THR A 66 4.37 -0.51 18.17
C THR A 66 4.31 -1.97 17.77
N ALA A 67 3.84 -2.86 18.66
CA ALA A 67 3.71 -4.28 18.38
C ALA A 67 2.67 -4.53 17.28
N GLN A 68 1.50 -3.90 17.39
CA GLN A 68 0.44 -4.00 16.38
C GLN A 68 0.88 -3.43 15.03
N ALA A 69 1.54 -2.25 15.01
CA ALA A 69 2.05 -1.67 13.77
C ALA A 69 3.10 -2.57 13.09
N LYS A 70 3.97 -3.24 13.85
CA LYS A 70 4.94 -4.21 13.32
C LYS A 70 4.24 -5.45 12.73
N ALA A 71 3.28 -6.02 13.44
CA ALA A 71 2.54 -7.18 12.97
C ALA A 71 1.76 -6.86 11.68
N LEU A 72 1.12 -5.68 11.63
CA LEU A 72 0.36 -5.22 10.49
C LEU A 72 1.26 -4.97 9.27
N ALA A 73 2.43 -4.34 9.45
CA ALA A 73 3.39 -4.16 8.37
C ALA A 73 3.96 -5.49 7.85
N GLU A 74 4.16 -6.47 8.74
CA GLU A 74 4.60 -7.81 8.33
C GLU A 74 3.53 -8.53 7.51
N ALA A 75 2.26 -8.44 7.93
CA ALA A 75 1.14 -9.00 7.18
C ALA A 75 1.03 -8.39 5.77
N ALA A 76 1.16 -7.05 5.66
CA ALA A 76 1.20 -6.39 4.36
C ALA A 76 2.38 -6.84 3.49
N ARG A 77 3.57 -6.97 4.08
CA ARG A 77 4.75 -7.48 3.35
C ARG A 77 4.49 -8.88 2.81
N GLN A 78 4.05 -9.80 3.65
CA GLN A 78 3.77 -11.18 3.26
C GLN A 78 2.73 -11.24 2.15
N ARG A 79 1.64 -10.47 2.27
CA ARG A 79 0.60 -10.37 1.25
C ARG A 79 1.17 -9.92 -0.08
N LEU A 80 1.80 -8.75 -0.12
CA LEU A 80 2.27 -8.13 -1.36
C LEU A 80 3.38 -8.93 -2.05
N THR A 81 4.26 -9.59 -1.30
CA THR A 81 5.37 -10.34 -1.89
C THR A 81 5.09 -11.83 -2.11
N SER A 82 3.88 -12.32 -1.81
CA SER A 82 3.53 -13.74 -1.92
C SER A 82 3.38 -14.25 -3.36
N GLY A 83 3.17 -13.36 -4.32
CA GLY A 83 2.99 -13.69 -5.73
C GLY A 83 2.01 -12.74 -6.40
N PRO A 84 1.45 -13.14 -7.56
CA PRO A 84 0.43 -12.36 -8.24
C PRO A 84 -0.84 -12.25 -7.38
N LEU A 85 -1.42 -11.05 -7.31
CA LEU A 85 -2.66 -10.76 -6.59
C LEU A 85 -3.70 -10.23 -7.56
N ARG A 86 -4.87 -10.87 -7.58
CA ARG A 86 -6.04 -10.37 -8.30
C ARG A 86 -6.88 -9.54 -7.35
N THR A 87 -7.18 -8.31 -7.74
CA THR A 87 -7.98 -7.35 -6.97
C THR A 87 -9.13 -6.83 -7.83
N PRO A 88 -10.17 -6.23 -7.23
CA PRO A 88 -11.22 -5.51 -7.97
C PRO A 88 -10.65 -4.45 -8.93
N SER A 89 -9.61 -3.73 -8.51
CA SER A 89 -8.99 -2.66 -9.31
C SER A 89 -8.02 -3.14 -10.39
N GLY A 90 -7.56 -4.40 -10.34
CA GLY A 90 -6.72 -4.99 -11.39
C GLY A 90 -5.91 -6.20 -10.93
N VAL A 91 -4.78 -6.45 -11.58
CA VAL A 91 -3.89 -7.55 -11.21
C VAL A 91 -2.51 -7.01 -10.91
N ILE A 92 -2.04 -7.20 -9.68
CA ILE A 92 -0.64 -7.04 -9.31
C ILE A 92 0.07 -8.32 -9.74
N ASP A 93 0.90 -8.25 -10.79
CA ASP A 93 1.66 -9.40 -11.28
C ASP A 93 2.79 -9.75 -10.30
N ARG A 94 3.43 -8.71 -9.76
CA ARG A 94 4.53 -8.85 -8.81
C ARG A 94 4.64 -7.61 -7.93
N ALA A 95 4.95 -7.81 -6.65
CA ALA A 95 5.52 -6.74 -5.83
C ALA A 95 6.87 -7.17 -5.23
N ALA A 96 7.77 -6.20 -5.09
CA ALA A 96 9.06 -6.38 -4.44
C ALA A 96 9.25 -5.31 -3.36
N THR A 97 9.82 -5.68 -2.22
CA THR A 97 10.19 -4.72 -1.18
C THR A 97 11.43 -3.94 -1.65
N GLU A 98 11.31 -2.64 -1.85
CA GLU A 98 12.47 -1.76 -2.05
C GLU A 98 13.05 -1.31 -0.71
N VAL A 99 12.17 -0.95 0.22
CA VAL A 99 12.53 -0.53 1.58
C VAL A 99 11.65 -1.28 2.56
N GLY A 100 12.28 -2.02 3.47
CA GLY A 100 11.57 -2.80 4.48
C GLY A 100 10.83 -1.94 5.51
N PRO A 101 9.87 -2.52 6.25
CA PRO A 101 9.12 -1.79 7.27
C PRO A 101 10.02 -1.14 8.33
N GLN A 102 9.96 0.19 8.43
CA GLN A 102 10.72 0.99 9.39
C GLN A 102 9.82 1.97 10.13
N ALA A 103 10.26 2.47 11.27
CA ALA A 103 9.49 3.47 12.01
C ALA A 103 9.36 4.74 11.16
N ALA A 104 8.16 5.28 11.06
CA ALA A 104 7.88 6.53 10.37
C ALA A 104 7.31 7.55 11.35
N PRO A 105 7.64 8.84 11.20
CA PRO A 105 7.04 9.89 12.02
C PRO A 105 5.52 10.00 11.74
N THR A 106 4.77 10.31 12.79
CA THR A 106 3.32 10.58 12.74
C THR A 106 3.04 11.96 13.30
N ALA A 107 1.89 12.55 12.95
CA ALA A 107 1.47 13.85 13.50
C ALA A 107 1.19 13.79 15.01
N ASP A 108 0.73 12.63 15.49
CA ASP A 108 0.50 12.34 16.90
C ASP A 108 1.29 11.08 17.30
N PRO A 109 2.57 11.21 17.69
CA PRO A 109 3.43 10.09 18.04
C PRO A 109 3.09 9.47 19.39
N ASP A 110 2.27 10.12 20.22
CA ASP A 110 1.82 9.57 21.50
C ASP A 110 0.70 8.56 21.28
N ARG A 111 -0.24 8.85 20.37
CA ARG A 111 -1.39 7.97 20.07
C ARG A 111 -1.19 7.03 18.90
N VAL A 112 -0.32 7.37 17.95
CA VAL A 112 -0.17 6.62 16.69
C VAL A 112 1.26 6.14 16.52
N ARG A 113 1.42 4.85 16.21
CA ARG A 113 2.69 4.25 15.79
C ARG A 113 2.57 3.86 14.32
N ALA A 114 3.54 4.29 13.51
CA ALA A 114 3.59 3.96 12.09
C ALA A 114 4.81 3.09 11.75
N ARG A 115 4.60 2.11 10.88
CA ARG A 115 5.65 1.35 10.20
C ARG A 115 5.45 1.47 8.70
N GLU A 116 6.38 2.14 8.01
CA GLU A 116 6.30 2.37 6.57
C GLU A 116 7.29 1.49 5.81
N ALA A 117 6.84 0.90 4.71
CA ALA A 117 7.64 0.18 3.75
C ALA A 117 7.40 0.75 2.35
N ILE A 118 8.38 0.60 1.46
CA ILE A 118 8.25 0.99 0.05
C ILE A 118 8.33 -0.27 -0.80
N TYR A 119 7.32 -0.44 -1.64
CA TYR A 119 7.22 -1.54 -2.59
C TYR A 119 7.31 -1.04 -4.01
N ARG A 120 8.00 -1.81 -4.86
CA ARG A 120 7.85 -1.71 -6.31
C ARG A 120 6.77 -2.68 -6.73
N VAL A 121 5.70 -2.15 -7.32
CA VAL A 121 4.50 -2.90 -7.72
C VAL A 121 4.41 -2.89 -9.23
N TYR A 122 4.26 -4.07 -9.82
CA TYR A 122 4.12 -4.28 -11.25
C TYR A 122 2.68 -4.70 -11.53
N LEU A 123 1.96 -3.89 -12.28
CA LEU A 123 0.58 -4.15 -12.64
C LEU A 123 0.48 -4.78 -14.02
N ARG A 124 -0.54 -5.61 -14.21
CA ARG A 124 -0.88 -6.20 -15.49
C ARG A 124 -2.01 -5.40 -16.15
N ARG A 125 -1.93 -5.28 -17.47
CA ARG A 125 -2.96 -4.71 -18.32
C ARG A 125 -4.11 -5.68 -18.61
#